data_AF-A0A951JPJ8-F1
#
_entry.id   AF-A0A951JPJ8-F1
#
_cell.length_a   1.000
_cell.length_b   1.000
_cell.length_c   1.000
_cell.angle_alpha   90.00
_cell.angle_beta   90.00
_cell.angle_gamma   90.00
#
_symmetry.space_group_name_H-M   'P 1'
#
loop_
_entity.id
_entity.type
_entity.pdbx_description
1 polymer ?
#
loop_
_entity_poly.entity_id
_entity_poly.type
_entity_poly.pdbx_seq_one_letter_code
_entity_poly.pdbx_strand_id
1 'polypeptide(L)'
;MTWMTSRQLAEGRQRIGWSQEQLARAVDVPVDRVREWEAATVPVPRRAAWHIEEKLAWAEYEAGVRRAGIPVCEWAEAWDATPFPADDEGMLKSLEELQAHEKECPVCIARQRYAERHPPPAARRRHLWLPPAWTIADQVDRLPEKLRPVAWGVLAGVLGVLAVAFHDLGNASSAHRLTAALQALGIGILGGAAGGTAYLVARPLRTRLHGAGPYVVGVVCTTAFLGVTLLLSHLAGGTTPRAAEAWALVAVANLVLGICMGYAWFRPGRRG
;
A
#
# COMPACT_ATOMS: atom_id res chain seq x y z
N MET A 1 16.46 -0.73 -5.90
CA MET A 1 16.52 -1.22 -4.50
C MET A 1 17.44 -2.42 -4.44
N THR A 2 18.54 -2.32 -3.69
CA THR A 2 19.52 -3.40 -3.54
C THR A 2 18.93 -4.53 -2.70
N TRP A 3 19.17 -5.79 -3.09
CA TRP A 3 18.76 -6.96 -2.32
C TRP A 3 19.56 -7.03 -1.00
N MET A 4 18.88 -7.39 0.10
CA MET A 4 19.59 -7.72 1.34
C MET A 4 20.45 -8.96 1.10
N THR A 5 21.75 -8.81 1.34
CA THR A 5 22.71 -9.90 1.27
C THR A 5 22.75 -10.69 2.59
N SER A 6 23.17 -11.95 2.52
CA SER A 6 23.41 -12.80 3.69
C SER A 6 24.36 -12.15 4.70
N ARG A 7 25.37 -11.40 4.21
CA ARG A 7 26.29 -10.65 5.07
C ARG A 7 25.59 -9.52 5.82
N GLN A 8 24.78 -8.71 5.12
CA GLN A 8 24.02 -7.62 5.75
C GLN A 8 23.04 -8.14 6.81
N LEU A 9 22.42 -9.29 6.55
CA LEU A 9 21.54 -9.97 7.51
C LEU A 9 22.30 -10.33 8.80
N ALA A 10 23.41 -11.05 8.66
CA ALA A 10 24.23 -11.50 9.79
C ALA A 10 24.81 -10.31 10.57
N GLU A 11 25.37 -9.31 9.88
CA GLU A 11 25.91 -8.09 10.49
C GLU A 11 24.83 -7.32 11.26
N GLY A 12 23.65 -7.15 10.67
CA GLY A 12 22.53 -6.45 11.31
C GLY A 12 22.06 -7.16 12.57
N ARG A 13 21.90 -8.50 12.52
CA ARG A 13 21.54 -9.31 13.67
C ARG A 13 22.60 -9.25 14.78
N GLN A 14 23.87 -9.40 14.43
CA GLN A 14 24.98 -9.37 15.40
C GLN A 14 25.09 -8.01 16.10
N ARG A 15 24.90 -6.91 15.35
CA ARG A 15 24.96 -5.53 15.89
C ARG A 15 23.97 -5.29 17.03
N ILE A 16 22.77 -5.83 16.92
CA ILE A 16 21.72 -5.72 17.95
C ILE A 16 21.79 -6.83 19.00
N GLY A 17 22.76 -7.74 18.90
CA GLY A 17 22.97 -8.84 19.85
C GLY A 17 21.90 -9.93 19.79
N TRP A 18 21.22 -10.11 18.65
CA TRP A 18 20.19 -11.14 18.52
C TRP A 18 20.78 -12.51 18.15
N SER A 19 20.21 -13.57 18.71
CA SER A 19 20.42 -14.94 18.22
C SER A 19 19.64 -15.19 16.93
N GLN A 20 19.99 -16.25 16.20
CA GLN A 20 19.24 -16.64 14.99
C GLN A 20 17.77 -16.99 15.33
N GLU A 21 17.53 -17.58 16.50
CA GLU A 21 16.20 -17.91 17.02
C GLU A 21 15.38 -16.65 17.34
N GLN A 22 16.01 -15.62 17.91
CA GLN A 22 15.34 -14.34 18.16
C GLN A 22 14.92 -13.66 16.86
N LEU A 23 15.81 -13.63 15.87
CA LEU A 23 15.48 -13.10 14.54
C LEU A 23 14.36 -13.91 13.88
N ALA A 24 14.44 -15.25 13.95
CA ALA A 24 13.43 -16.16 13.39
C ALA A 24 12.04 -15.89 13.99
N ARG A 25 11.94 -15.75 15.33
CA ARG A 25 10.70 -15.36 16.01
C ARG A 25 10.22 -13.97 15.61
N ALA A 26 11.14 -13.00 15.49
CA ALA A 26 10.78 -11.63 15.17
C ALA A 26 10.17 -11.48 13.76
N VAL A 27 10.49 -12.38 12.82
CA VAL A 27 9.99 -12.36 11.43
C VAL A 27 9.08 -13.54 11.08
N ASP A 28 8.67 -14.32 12.10
CA ASP A 28 7.76 -15.46 12.00
C ASP A 28 8.18 -16.50 10.94
N VAL A 29 9.43 -16.98 11.06
CA VAL A 29 9.96 -18.06 10.22
C VAL A 29 10.68 -19.12 11.04
N PRO A 30 10.83 -20.37 10.54
CA PRO A 30 11.68 -21.36 11.18
C PRO A 30 13.14 -20.92 11.27
N VAL A 31 13.83 -21.28 12.36
CA VAL A 31 15.25 -20.92 12.57
C VAL A 31 16.17 -21.44 11.45
N ASP A 32 15.88 -22.62 10.90
CA ASP A 32 16.68 -23.20 9.81
C ASP A 32 16.63 -22.35 8.55
N ARG A 33 15.52 -21.63 8.32
CA ARG A 33 15.42 -20.68 7.20
C ARG A 33 16.36 -19.49 7.39
N VAL A 34 16.48 -18.98 8.61
CA VAL A 34 17.44 -17.91 8.94
C VAL A 34 18.88 -18.40 8.76
N ARG A 35 19.18 -19.64 9.15
CA ARG A 35 20.49 -20.27 8.93
C ARG A 35 20.83 -20.37 7.45
N GLU A 36 19.90 -20.85 6.62
CA GLU A 36 20.08 -20.91 5.16
C GLU A 36 20.34 -19.53 4.55
N TRP A 37 19.60 -18.51 5.00
CA TRP A 37 19.79 -17.13 4.55
C TRP A 37 21.16 -16.57 4.91
N GLU A 38 21.63 -16.75 6.15
CA GLU A 38 22.95 -16.28 6.59
C GLU A 38 24.10 -17.07 5.95
N ALA A 39 23.90 -18.37 5.68
CA ALA A 39 24.87 -19.22 4.98
C ALA A 39 24.92 -18.99 3.46
N ALA A 40 24.06 -18.11 2.93
CA ALA A 40 23.91 -17.86 1.49
C ALA A 40 23.54 -19.10 0.66
N THR A 41 22.98 -20.14 1.28
CA THR A 41 22.49 -21.33 0.56
C THR A 41 21.17 -21.05 -0.15
N VAL A 42 20.36 -20.14 0.42
CA VAL A 42 19.12 -19.64 -0.17
C VAL A 42 19.13 -18.11 -0.10
N PRO A 43 18.82 -17.39 -1.20
CA PRO A 43 18.74 -15.93 -1.15
C PRO A 43 17.56 -15.48 -0.28
N VAL A 44 17.73 -14.36 0.43
CA VAL A 44 16.66 -13.76 1.23
C VAL A 44 15.56 -13.25 0.29
N PRO A 45 14.32 -13.78 0.38
CA PRO A 45 13.22 -13.27 -0.43
C PRO A 45 13.00 -11.79 -0.17
N ARG A 46 12.68 -11.00 -1.19
CA ARG A 46 12.51 -9.54 -1.08
C ARG A 46 11.57 -9.12 0.04
N ARG A 47 10.45 -9.84 0.19
CA ARG A 47 9.46 -9.62 1.24
C ARG A 47 10.02 -9.88 2.64
N ALA A 48 10.81 -10.94 2.80
CA ALA A 48 11.48 -11.25 4.06
C ALA A 48 12.56 -10.20 4.37
N ALA A 49 13.39 -9.83 3.39
CA ALA A 49 14.42 -8.80 3.53
C ALA A 49 13.85 -7.50 4.07
N TRP A 50 12.71 -7.04 3.54
CA TRP A 50 12.03 -5.84 4.04
C TRP A 50 11.54 -5.98 5.47
N HIS A 51 10.94 -7.11 5.81
CA HIS A 51 10.47 -7.32 7.18
C HIS A 51 11.63 -7.40 8.17
N ILE A 52 12.71 -8.06 7.77
CA ILE A 52 13.93 -8.14 8.57
C ILE A 52 14.55 -6.76 8.76
N GLU A 53 14.71 -5.98 7.68
CA GLU A 53 15.19 -4.58 7.73
C GLU A 53 14.39 -3.76 8.76
N GLU A 54 13.07 -3.84 8.70
CA GLU A 54 12.17 -3.15 9.62
C GLU A 54 12.38 -3.61 11.07
N LYS A 55 12.43 -4.92 11.32
CA LYS A 55 12.62 -5.47 12.68
C LYS A 55 13.99 -5.14 13.25
N LEU A 56 15.05 -5.22 12.44
CA LEU A 56 16.41 -4.86 12.85
C LEU A 56 16.51 -3.37 13.17
N ALA A 57 15.93 -2.49 12.35
CA ALA A 57 15.94 -1.05 12.59
C ALA A 57 15.21 -0.68 13.90
N TRP A 58 14.04 -1.27 14.15
CA TRP A 58 13.29 -1.06 15.40
C TRP A 58 14.04 -1.61 16.61
N ALA A 59 14.70 -2.76 16.48
CA ALA A 59 15.51 -3.32 17.56
C ALA A 59 16.74 -2.46 17.88
N GLU A 60 17.39 -1.90 16.86
CA GLU A 60 18.51 -0.96 17.02
C GLU A 60 18.07 0.33 17.70
N TYR A 61 16.90 0.86 17.32
CA TYR A 61 16.28 2.01 17.97
C TYR A 61 16.01 1.74 19.46
N GLU A 62 15.35 0.63 19.78
CA GLU A 62 15.05 0.22 21.16
C GLU A 62 16.31 -0.04 21.99
N ALA A 63 17.36 -0.61 21.39
CA ALA A 63 18.67 -0.73 22.03
C ALA A 63 19.30 0.65 22.31
N GLY A 64 19.08 1.63 21.42
CA GLY A 64 19.46 3.03 21.64
C GLY A 64 18.73 3.65 22.82
N VAL A 65 17.40 3.48 22.90
CA VAL A 65 16.57 3.96 24.02
C VAL A 65 17.05 3.38 25.36
N ARG A 66 17.32 2.07 25.41
CA ARG A 66 17.87 1.40 26.61
C ARG A 66 19.25 1.92 26.99
N ARG A 67 20.14 2.13 26.00
CA ARG A 67 21.49 2.70 26.26
C ARG A 67 21.42 4.14 26.77
N ALA A 68 20.38 4.89 26.41
CA ALA A 68 20.12 6.22 26.97
C ALA A 68 19.56 6.17 28.41
N GLY A 69 19.41 4.98 29.01
CA GLY A 69 18.90 4.80 30.37
C GLY A 69 17.39 5.00 30.50
N ILE A 70 16.65 4.98 29.39
CA ILE A 70 15.21 5.19 29.41
C ILE A 70 14.50 3.83 29.58
N PRO A 71 13.79 3.60 30.69
CA PRO A 71 13.14 2.32 30.96
C PRO A 71 11.90 2.10 30.08
N VAL A 72 11.39 0.87 30.08
CA VAL A 72 10.07 0.54 29.51
C VAL A 72 8.99 1.11 30.43
N CYS A 73 7.92 1.66 29.84
CA CYS A 73 6.76 2.09 30.62
C CYS A 73 5.86 0.87 30.87
N GLU A 74 5.80 0.39 32.11
CA GLU A 74 4.99 -0.79 32.50
C GLU A 74 3.49 -0.58 32.21
N TRP A 75 2.99 0.65 32.39
CA TRP A 75 1.60 0.97 32.05
C TRP A 75 1.35 0.84 30.55
N ALA A 76 2.25 1.35 29.71
CA ALA A 76 2.10 1.26 28.25
C ALA A 76 2.24 -0.19 27.76
N GLU A 77 3.11 -0.99 28.39
CA GLU A 77 3.24 -2.42 28.11
C GLU A 77 1.97 -3.20 28.49
N ALA A 78 1.36 -2.90 29.64
CA ALA A 78 0.09 -3.49 30.05
C ALA A 78 -1.08 -3.05 29.15
N TRP A 79 -1.08 -1.78 28.73
CA TRP A 79 -2.07 -1.24 27.79
C TRP A 79 -1.97 -1.92 26.42
N ASP A 80 -0.76 -2.11 25.87
CA ASP A 80 -0.54 -2.78 24.57
C ASP A 80 -0.93 -4.28 24.59
N ALA A 81 -0.83 -4.92 25.76
CA ALA A 81 -1.29 -6.29 25.95
C ALA A 81 -2.83 -6.42 26.06
N THR A 82 -3.55 -5.31 26.25
CA THR A 82 -5.00 -5.31 26.39
C THR A 82 -5.67 -5.31 25.00
N PRO A 83 -6.57 -6.26 24.71
CA PRO A 83 -7.29 -6.26 23.43
C PRO A 83 -8.05 -4.95 23.21
N PHE A 84 -7.96 -4.39 22.01
CA PHE A 84 -8.71 -3.18 21.66
C PHE A 84 -10.23 -3.40 21.78
N PRO A 85 -10.99 -2.43 22.32
CA PRO A 85 -12.45 -2.47 22.31
C PRO A 85 -13.00 -2.61 20.89
N ALA A 86 -14.11 -3.33 20.76
CA ALA A 86 -14.74 -3.59 19.46
C ALA A 86 -15.63 -2.44 18.98
N ASP A 87 -16.12 -1.61 19.91
CA ASP A 87 -16.97 -0.46 19.66
C ASP A 87 -16.18 0.87 19.61
N ASP A 88 -16.72 1.83 18.87
CA ASP A 88 -16.08 3.13 18.63
C ASP A 88 -15.89 3.95 19.92
N GLU A 89 -16.83 3.87 20.86
CA GLU A 89 -16.78 4.59 22.13
C GLU A 89 -15.65 4.06 23.02
N GLY A 90 -15.56 2.74 23.17
CA GLY A 90 -14.47 2.08 23.88
C GLY A 90 -13.12 2.36 23.25
N MET A 91 -13.03 2.36 21.91
CA MET A 91 -11.81 2.71 21.19
C MET A 91 -11.38 4.15 21.49
N LEU A 92 -12.31 5.10 21.42
CA LEU A 92 -12.04 6.51 21.70
C LEU A 92 -11.55 6.70 23.13
N LYS A 93 -12.23 6.07 24.10
CA LYS A 93 -11.83 6.12 25.51
C LYS A 93 -10.42 5.54 25.74
N SER A 94 -10.11 4.42 25.10
CA SER A 94 -8.78 3.80 25.21
C SER A 94 -7.68 4.72 24.65
N LEU A 95 -7.95 5.44 23.56
CA LEU A 95 -7.04 6.44 23.01
C LEU A 95 -6.88 7.67 23.93
N GLU A 96 -7.96 8.13 24.55
CA GLU A 96 -7.92 9.22 25.53
C GLU A 96 -7.08 8.85 26.76
N GLU A 97 -7.22 7.63 27.27
CA GLU A 97 -6.40 7.10 28.38
C GLU A 97 -4.91 7.07 28.01
N LEU A 98 -4.57 6.60 26.80
CA LEU A 98 -3.19 6.63 26.28
C LEU A 98 -2.63 8.05 26.18
N GLN A 99 -3.40 8.98 25.62
CA GLN A 99 -2.99 10.38 25.48
C GLN A 99 -2.83 11.08 26.84
N ALA A 100 -3.70 10.77 27.80
CA ALA A 100 -3.59 11.29 29.16
C ALA A 100 -2.31 10.77 29.83
N HIS A 101 -2.03 9.48 29.72
CA HIS A 101 -0.84 8.87 30.28
C HIS A 101 0.45 9.42 29.64
N GLU A 102 0.50 9.59 28.32
CA GLU A 102 1.68 10.12 27.61
C GLU A 102 2.09 11.51 28.11
N LYS A 103 1.11 12.36 28.46
CA LYS A 103 1.33 13.73 28.94
C LYS A 103 1.91 13.80 30.35
N GLU A 104 1.65 12.79 31.18
CA GLU A 104 2.00 12.82 32.60
C GLU A 104 3.16 11.87 32.95
N CYS A 105 3.32 10.78 32.20
CA CYS A 105 4.31 9.75 32.49
C CYS A 105 5.73 10.22 32.15
N PRO A 106 6.64 10.33 33.14
CA PRO A 106 8.02 10.77 32.91
C PRO A 106 8.78 9.86 31.92
N VAL A 107 8.46 8.57 31.91
CA VAL A 107 9.07 7.58 31.01
C VAL A 107 8.63 7.83 29.56
N CYS A 108 7.33 8.00 29.31
CA CYS A 108 6.82 8.29 27.97
C CYS A 108 7.36 9.62 27.43
N ILE A 109 7.38 10.67 28.27
CA ILE A 109 7.96 11.97 27.91
C ILE A 109 9.45 11.82 27.56
N ALA A 110 10.22 11.04 28.33
CA ALA A 110 11.62 10.81 28.04
C ALA A 110 11.83 10.06 26.71
N ARG A 111 10.99 9.05 26.42
CA ARG A 111 10.99 8.32 25.13
C ARG A 111 10.61 9.24 23.97
N GLN A 112 9.62 10.12 24.14
CA GLN A 112 9.22 11.11 23.12
C GLN A 112 10.37 12.09 22.82
N ARG A 113 11.02 12.65 23.86
CA ARG A 113 12.20 13.52 23.70
C ARG A 113 13.40 12.80 23.08
N TYR A 114 13.50 11.48 23.27
CA TYR A 114 14.50 10.67 22.57
C TYR A 114 14.13 10.53 21.08
N ALA A 115 12.86 10.22 20.78
CA ALA A 115 12.33 10.10 19.42
C ALA A 115 12.45 11.39 18.60
N GLU A 116 12.27 12.56 19.21
CA GLU A 116 12.47 13.86 18.54
C GLU A 116 13.92 14.07 18.08
N ARG A 117 14.89 13.60 18.87
CA ARG A 117 16.33 13.71 18.56
C ARG A 117 16.84 12.58 17.68
N HIS A 118 16.24 11.41 17.81
CA HIS A 118 16.55 10.19 17.07
C HIS A 118 15.23 9.66 16.53
N PRO A 119 14.75 10.13 15.37
CA PRO A 119 13.48 9.68 14.82
C PRO A 119 13.41 8.16 14.79
N PRO A 120 12.31 7.54 15.26
CA PRO A 120 12.16 6.11 15.13
C PRO A 120 12.22 5.74 13.65
N PRO A 121 12.67 4.52 13.32
CA PRO A 121 12.62 4.04 11.95
C PRO A 121 11.22 4.27 11.43
N ALA A 122 11.10 5.01 10.31
CA ALA A 122 9.80 5.25 9.71
C ALA A 122 9.14 3.89 9.54
N ALA A 123 8.01 3.66 10.25
CA ALA A 123 7.19 2.50 9.98
C ALA A 123 6.91 2.59 8.48
N ARG A 124 7.53 1.71 7.69
CA ARG A 124 7.18 1.61 6.28
C ARG A 124 5.77 1.12 6.36
N ARG A 125 4.80 2.04 6.25
CA ARG A 125 3.39 1.77 6.48
C ARG A 125 3.07 0.52 5.69
N ARG A 126 3.07 -0.64 6.36
CA ARG A 126 2.34 -1.79 5.91
C ARG A 126 0.95 -1.21 5.87
N HIS A 127 0.45 -0.93 4.67
CA HIS A 127 -0.94 -0.53 4.50
C HIS A 127 -1.73 -1.75 4.98
N LEU A 128 -1.92 -1.84 6.30
CA LEU A 128 -2.42 -2.99 7.06
C LEU A 128 -3.87 -3.29 6.67
N TRP A 129 -4.50 -2.34 5.99
CA TRP A 129 -5.84 -2.38 5.42
C TRP A 129 -5.89 -2.95 3.99
N LEU A 130 -4.74 -3.26 3.36
CA LEU A 130 -4.66 -3.89 2.04
C LEU A 130 -3.88 -5.23 1.99
N PRO A 131 -3.97 -6.16 2.97
CA PRO A 131 -3.32 -7.47 2.88
C PRO A 131 -3.62 -8.25 1.58
N PRO A 132 -4.85 -8.24 1.01
CA PRO A 132 -5.10 -8.91 -0.25
C PRO A 132 -4.49 -8.15 -1.44
N ALA A 133 -4.45 -6.81 -1.41
CA ALA A 133 -3.99 -6.05 -2.57
C ALA A 133 -2.49 -6.23 -2.84
N TRP A 134 -1.67 -6.46 -1.81
CA TRP A 134 -0.24 -6.77 -1.99
C TRP A 134 -0.02 -8.18 -2.55
N THR A 135 -0.80 -9.16 -2.09
CA THR A 135 -0.75 -10.52 -2.65
C THR A 135 -1.20 -10.50 -4.11
N ILE A 136 -2.24 -9.72 -4.44
CA ILE A 136 -2.71 -9.54 -5.81
C ILE A 136 -1.66 -8.78 -6.64
N ALA A 137 -1.04 -7.72 -6.11
CA ALA A 137 0.04 -7.00 -6.78
C ALA A 137 1.22 -7.92 -7.13
N ASP A 138 1.65 -8.76 -6.19
CA ASP A 138 2.72 -9.75 -6.43
C ASP A 138 2.33 -10.75 -7.53
N GLN A 139 1.06 -11.20 -7.57
CA GLN A 139 0.57 -12.07 -8.64
C GLN A 139 0.50 -11.33 -9.99
N VAL A 140 0.09 -10.06 -9.98
CA VAL A 140 0.08 -9.19 -11.17
C VAL A 140 1.50 -9.02 -11.72
N ASP A 141 2.49 -8.82 -10.86
CA ASP A 141 3.89 -8.65 -11.28
C ASP A 141 4.52 -9.94 -11.83
N ARG A 142 3.99 -11.12 -11.44
CA ARG A 142 4.38 -12.41 -12.03
C ARG A 142 3.83 -12.62 -13.44
N LEU A 143 2.82 -11.86 -13.86
CA LEU A 143 2.27 -11.99 -15.21
C LEU A 143 3.30 -11.55 -16.28
N PRO A 144 3.22 -12.10 -17.50
CA PRO A 144 3.98 -11.62 -18.65
C PRO A 144 3.84 -10.11 -18.82
N GLU A 145 4.89 -9.41 -19.25
CA GLU A 145 4.92 -7.94 -19.35
C GLU A 145 3.76 -7.35 -20.18
N LYS A 146 3.23 -8.12 -21.15
CA LYS A 146 2.08 -7.74 -21.96
C LYS A 146 0.75 -7.70 -21.17
N LEU A 147 0.61 -8.50 -20.12
CA LEU A 147 -0.62 -8.65 -19.33
C LEU A 147 -0.65 -7.78 -18.07
N ARG A 148 0.52 -7.40 -17.54
CA ARG A 148 0.61 -6.55 -16.33
C ARG A 148 -0.23 -5.27 -16.41
N PRO A 149 -0.25 -4.50 -17.52
CA PRO A 149 -1.04 -3.28 -17.60
C PRO A 149 -2.55 -3.53 -17.48
N VAL A 150 -3.03 -4.62 -18.07
CA VAL A 150 -4.44 -5.03 -17.98
C VAL A 150 -4.80 -5.41 -16.55
N ALA A 151 -3.95 -6.21 -15.92
CA ALA A 151 -4.21 -6.68 -14.56
C ALA A 151 -4.11 -5.56 -13.51
N TRP A 152 -3.18 -4.61 -13.68
CA TRP A 152 -3.15 -3.38 -12.87
C TRP A 152 -4.37 -2.48 -13.11
N GLY A 153 -4.83 -2.35 -14.36
CA GLY A 153 -6.04 -1.61 -14.70
C GLY A 153 -7.29 -2.21 -14.04
N VAL A 154 -7.43 -3.54 -14.07
CA VAL A 154 -8.51 -4.26 -13.38
C VAL A 154 -8.44 -4.02 -11.87
N LEU A 155 -7.26 -4.16 -11.26
CA LEU A 155 -7.10 -3.95 -9.82
C LEU A 155 -7.44 -2.51 -9.40
N ALA A 156 -6.98 -1.51 -10.16
CA ALA A 156 -7.31 -0.11 -9.91
C ALA A 156 -8.82 0.14 -10.04
N GLY A 157 -9.48 -0.47 -11.03
CA GLY A 157 -10.93 -0.41 -11.18
C GLY A 157 -11.68 -1.01 -9.99
N VAL A 158 -11.27 -2.19 -9.52
CA VAL A 158 -11.84 -2.84 -8.32
C VAL A 158 -11.66 -1.97 -7.07
N LEU A 159 -10.47 -1.40 -6.86
CA LEU A 159 -10.20 -0.54 -5.70
C LEU A 159 -11.01 0.77 -5.74
N GLY A 160 -11.15 1.39 -6.91
CA GLY A 160 -11.96 2.60 -7.07
C GLY A 160 -13.44 2.34 -6.75
N VAL A 161 -13.96 1.20 -7.20
CA VAL A 161 -15.31 0.75 -6.88
C VAL A 161 -15.52 0.54 -5.38
N LEU A 162 -14.59 -0.16 -4.73
CA LEU A 162 -14.65 -0.38 -3.30
C LEU A 162 -14.63 0.95 -2.54
N ALA A 163 -13.77 1.89 -2.92
CA ALA A 163 -13.71 3.21 -2.28
C ALA A 163 -15.04 3.98 -2.37
N VAL A 164 -15.70 3.96 -3.54
CA VAL A 164 -17.03 4.57 -3.71
C VAL A 164 -18.08 3.83 -2.89
N ALA A 165 -18.09 2.49 -2.94
CA ALA A 165 -19.02 1.69 -2.16
C ALA A 165 -18.87 1.97 -0.66
N PHE A 166 -17.64 2.04 -0.13
CA PHE A 166 -17.37 2.35 1.27
C PHE A 166 -17.81 3.75 1.69
N HIS A 167 -17.76 4.73 0.79
CA HIS A 167 -18.23 6.09 1.06
C HIS A 167 -19.77 6.15 1.22
N ASP A 168 -20.52 5.35 0.44
CA ASP A 168 -21.99 5.35 0.44
C ASP A 168 -22.63 4.36 1.44
N LEU A 169 -21.83 3.61 2.22
CA LEU A 169 -22.32 2.59 3.15
C LEU A 169 -23.12 3.13 4.36
N GLY A 170 -23.24 4.44 4.53
CA GLY A 170 -24.01 5.03 5.63
C GLY A 170 -25.54 4.81 5.53
N ASN A 171 -26.14 4.83 4.33
CA ASN A 171 -27.57 5.17 4.21
C ASN A 171 -28.47 4.28 3.33
N ALA A 172 -27.97 3.24 2.65
CA ALA A 172 -28.81 2.42 1.74
C ALA A 172 -29.31 1.09 2.37
N SER A 173 -30.31 0.42 1.78
CA SER A 173 -30.71 -0.95 2.18
C SER A 173 -29.73 -2.02 1.66
N SER A 174 -29.61 -3.16 2.34
CA SER A 174 -28.60 -4.20 2.05
C SER A 174 -28.66 -4.78 0.62
N ALA A 175 -29.85 -4.92 0.04
CA ALA A 175 -30.03 -5.47 -1.31
C ALA A 175 -29.58 -4.51 -2.42
N HIS A 176 -29.92 -3.21 -2.31
CA HIS A 176 -29.49 -2.21 -3.28
C HIS A 176 -27.97 -1.97 -3.23
N ARG A 177 -27.37 -2.10 -2.03
CA ARG A 177 -25.91 -2.07 -1.87
C ARG A 177 -25.22 -3.19 -2.62
N LEU A 178 -25.74 -4.42 -2.52
CA LEU A 178 -25.13 -5.57 -3.21
C LEU A 178 -25.20 -5.41 -4.73
N THR A 179 -26.35 -4.99 -5.27
CA THR A 179 -26.48 -4.78 -6.72
C THR A 179 -25.62 -3.63 -7.21
N ALA A 180 -25.58 -2.50 -6.50
CA ALA A 180 -24.70 -1.37 -6.82
C ALA A 180 -23.22 -1.77 -6.75
N ALA A 181 -22.81 -2.54 -5.74
CA ALA A 181 -21.44 -3.03 -5.61
C ALA A 181 -21.06 -3.99 -6.74
N LEU A 182 -21.95 -4.92 -7.13
CA LEU A 182 -21.72 -5.83 -8.25
C LEU A 182 -21.66 -5.10 -9.60
N GLN A 183 -22.54 -4.13 -9.83
CA GLN A 183 -22.52 -3.29 -11.03
C GLN A 183 -21.24 -2.48 -11.10
N ALA A 184 -20.87 -1.81 -10.00
CA ALA A 184 -19.64 -1.05 -9.92
C ALA A 184 -18.43 -1.97 -10.16
N LEU A 185 -18.40 -3.17 -9.57
CA LEU A 185 -17.31 -4.13 -9.77
C LEU A 185 -17.17 -4.52 -11.24
N GLY A 186 -18.28 -4.84 -11.90
CA GLY A 186 -18.32 -5.14 -13.34
C GLY A 186 -17.82 -3.97 -14.19
N ILE A 187 -18.27 -2.75 -13.87
CA ILE A 187 -17.84 -1.50 -14.52
C ILE A 187 -16.33 -1.28 -14.34
N GLY A 188 -15.80 -1.47 -13.13
CA GLY A 188 -14.39 -1.31 -12.82
C GLY A 188 -13.50 -2.32 -13.54
N ILE A 189 -13.90 -3.60 -13.58
CA ILE A 189 -13.18 -4.65 -14.29
C ILE A 189 -13.14 -4.37 -15.80
N LEU A 190 -14.30 -4.08 -16.41
CA LEU A 190 -14.39 -3.84 -17.86
C LEU A 190 -13.70 -2.53 -18.27
N GLY A 191 -13.85 -1.47 -17.47
CA GLY A 191 -13.11 -0.22 -17.67
C GLY A 191 -11.60 -0.45 -17.58
N GLY A 192 -11.14 -1.17 -16.54
CA GLY A 192 -9.74 -1.52 -16.35
C GLY A 192 -9.16 -2.32 -17.53
N ALA A 193 -9.91 -3.30 -18.03
CA ALA A 193 -9.54 -4.08 -19.20
C ALA A 193 -9.47 -3.23 -20.48
N ALA A 194 -10.41 -2.30 -20.68
CA ALA A 194 -10.40 -1.37 -21.79
C ALA A 194 -9.17 -0.46 -21.75
N GLY A 195 -8.84 0.11 -20.58
CA GLY A 195 -7.63 0.92 -20.40
C GLY A 195 -6.34 0.13 -20.67
N GLY A 196 -6.25 -1.11 -20.16
CA GLY A 196 -5.11 -1.98 -20.41
C GLY A 196 -4.97 -2.41 -21.89
N THR A 197 -6.08 -2.62 -22.59
CA THR A 197 -6.10 -2.93 -24.02
C THR A 197 -5.70 -1.72 -24.84
N ALA A 198 -6.20 -0.53 -24.48
CA ALA A 198 -5.82 0.73 -25.10
C ALA A 198 -4.31 0.98 -24.96
N TYR A 199 -3.69 0.60 -23.84
CA TYR A 199 -2.23 0.64 -23.70
C TYR A 199 -1.51 -0.22 -24.75
N LEU A 200 -1.98 -1.44 -25.03
CA LEU A 200 -1.35 -2.32 -26.02
C LEU A 200 -1.38 -1.70 -27.42
N VAL A 201 -2.49 -1.06 -27.77
CA VAL A 201 -2.68 -0.36 -29.05
C VAL A 201 -1.86 0.94 -29.11
N ALA A 202 -1.81 1.70 -28.01
CA ALA A 202 -1.14 3.00 -27.95
C ALA A 202 0.37 2.89 -27.68
N ARG A 203 0.88 1.72 -27.26
CA ARG A 203 2.30 1.50 -26.96
C ARG A 203 3.27 1.99 -28.06
N PRO A 204 3.00 1.84 -29.37
CA PRO A 204 3.88 2.37 -30.42
C PRO A 204 4.00 3.89 -30.40
N LEU A 205 2.99 4.62 -29.93
CA LEU A 205 3.03 6.07 -29.81
C LEU A 205 4.04 6.52 -28.74
N ARG A 206 4.30 5.67 -27.74
CA ARG A 206 5.27 5.95 -26.68
C ARG A 206 6.68 6.19 -27.23
N THR A 207 7.10 5.39 -28.21
CA THR A 207 8.44 5.52 -28.82
C THR A 207 8.46 6.56 -29.92
N ARG A 208 7.36 6.71 -30.68
CA ARG A 208 7.26 7.69 -31.78
C ARG A 208 7.26 9.15 -31.31
N LEU A 209 6.66 9.44 -30.16
CA LEU A 209 6.47 10.81 -29.66
C LEU A 209 7.53 11.24 -28.61
N HIS A 210 8.62 10.48 -28.48
CA HIS A 210 9.73 10.76 -27.55
C HIS A 210 9.25 11.14 -26.14
N GLY A 211 9.64 12.33 -25.65
CA GLY A 211 9.32 12.80 -24.30
C GLY A 211 7.81 12.96 -24.02
N ALA A 212 6.99 13.18 -25.06
CA ALA A 212 5.54 13.33 -24.92
C ALA A 212 4.79 11.98 -24.90
N GLY A 213 5.42 10.92 -25.45
CA GLY A 213 4.79 9.62 -25.66
C GLY A 213 4.13 9.01 -24.42
N PRO A 214 4.79 8.96 -23.24
CA PRO A 214 4.17 8.44 -22.02
C PRO A 214 2.86 9.13 -21.63
N TYR A 215 2.78 10.45 -21.77
CA TYR A 215 1.59 11.23 -21.41
C TYR A 215 0.43 10.98 -22.37
N VAL A 216 0.72 10.95 -23.68
CA VAL A 216 -0.29 10.63 -24.71
C VAL A 216 -0.87 9.24 -24.49
N VAL A 217 -0.02 8.25 -24.20
CA VAL A 217 -0.48 6.89 -23.88
C VAL A 217 -1.33 6.89 -22.61
N GLY A 218 -0.94 7.64 -21.58
CA GLY A 218 -1.74 7.82 -20.36
C GLY A 218 -3.15 8.35 -20.65
N VAL A 219 -3.26 9.43 -21.43
CA VAL A 219 -4.55 10.01 -21.84
C VAL A 219 -5.40 9.03 -22.65
N VAL A 220 -4.79 8.27 -23.58
CA VAL A 220 -5.53 7.26 -24.35
C VAL A 220 -6.09 6.16 -23.44
N CYS A 221 -5.30 5.69 -22.47
CA CYS A 221 -5.72 4.65 -21.53
C CYS A 221 -6.86 5.13 -20.61
N THR A 222 -6.75 6.33 -20.06
CA THR A 222 -7.80 6.90 -19.18
C THR A 222 -9.06 7.21 -19.96
N THR A 223 -8.94 7.67 -21.21
CA THR A 223 -10.11 7.92 -22.08
C THR A 223 -10.85 6.61 -22.37
N ALA A 224 -10.13 5.54 -22.70
CA ALA A 224 -10.75 4.23 -22.94
C ALA A 224 -11.41 3.66 -21.68
N PHE A 225 -10.75 3.79 -20.52
CA PHE A 225 -11.32 3.42 -19.22
C PHE A 225 -12.61 4.19 -18.94
N LEU A 226 -12.55 5.52 -18.92
CA LEU A 226 -13.69 6.37 -18.60
C LEU A 226 -14.83 6.23 -19.61
N GLY A 227 -14.52 6.09 -20.89
CA GLY A 227 -15.51 5.87 -21.94
C GLY A 227 -16.33 4.60 -21.70
N VAL A 228 -15.66 3.48 -21.41
CA VAL A 228 -16.33 2.22 -21.08
C VAL A 228 -17.08 2.31 -19.75
N THR A 229 -16.50 2.95 -18.74
CA THR A 229 -17.15 3.14 -17.44
C THR A 229 -18.44 3.95 -17.56
N LEU A 230 -18.41 5.07 -18.29
CA LEU A 230 -19.58 5.93 -18.51
C LEU A 230 -20.66 5.21 -19.34
N LEU A 231 -20.26 4.47 -20.38
CA LEU A 231 -21.19 3.69 -21.19
C LEU A 231 -21.89 2.63 -20.35
N LEU A 232 -21.15 1.85 -19.56
CA LEU A 232 -21.72 0.80 -18.73
C LEU A 232 -22.57 1.36 -17.58
N SER A 233 -22.15 2.49 -16.99
CA SER A 233 -22.96 3.21 -16.00
C SER A 233 -24.28 3.67 -16.59
N HIS A 234 -24.28 4.19 -17.82
CA HIS A 234 -25.50 4.56 -18.54
C HIS A 234 -26.43 3.37 -18.75
N LEU A 235 -25.89 2.26 -19.26
CA LEU A 235 -26.65 1.03 -19.52
C LEU A 235 -27.22 0.40 -18.22
N ALA A 236 -26.55 0.61 -17.09
CA ALA A 236 -27.01 0.18 -15.77
C ALA A 236 -28.08 1.09 -15.16
N GLY A 237 -28.54 2.13 -15.87
CA GLY A 237 -29.51 3.11 -15.37
C GLY A 237 -28.90 4.22 -14.51
N GLY A 238 -27.56 4.34 -14.49
CA GLY A 238 -26.86 5.42 -13.84
C GLY A 238 -27.02 6.76 -14.56
N THR A 239 -26.75 7.85 -13.84
CA THR A 239 -26.81 9.20 -14.41
C THR A 239 -25.54 9.53 -15.16
N THR A 240 -25.64 9.68 -16.48
CA THR A 240 -24.58 10.30 -17.28
C THR A 240 -24.60 11.82 -17.14
N PRO A 241 -23.46 12.50 -17.32
CA PRO A 241 -23.43 13.95 -17.42
C PRO A 241 -24.41 14.44 -18.50
N ARG A 242 -25.38 15.27 -18.11
CA ARG A 242 -26.36 15.86 -19.05
C ARG A 242 -25.98 17.26 -19.50
N ALA A 243 -25.26 17.99 -18.67
CA ALA A 243 -24.86 19.37 -18.92
C ALA A 243 -23.48 19.45 -19.57
N ALA A 244 -23.26 20.49 -20.39
CA ALA A 244 -21.99 20.71 -21.07
C ALA A 244 -20.85 20.96 -20.07
N GLU A 245 -21.10 21.63 -18.94
CA GLU A 245 -20.08 21.88 -17.92
C GLU A 245 -19.60 20.56 -17.28
N ALA A 246 -20.50 19.61 -17.06
CA ALA A 246 -20.16 18.32 -16.49
C ALA A 246 -19.29 17.49 -17.46
N TRP A 247 -19.56 17.55 -18.77
CA TRP A 247 -18.69 16.95 -19.79
C TRP A 247 -17.32 17.63 -19.86
N ALA A 248 -17.27 18.96 -19.71
CA ALA A 248 -16.00 19.69 -19.65
C ALA A 248 -15.16 19.26 -18.43
N LEU A 249 -15.78 19.11 -17.25
CA LEU A 249 -15.11 18.62 -16.05
C LEU A 249 -14.58 17.19 -16.23
N VAL A 250 -15.37 16.29 -16.82
CA VAL A 250 -14.93 14.92 -17.13
C VAL A 250 -13.74 14.93 -18.10
N ALA A 251 -13.77 15.78 -19.13
CA ALA A 251 -12.68 15.90 -20.08
C ALA A 251 -11.38 16.42 -19.42
N VAL A 252 -11.48 17.45 -18.57
CA VAL A 252 -10.34 18.00 -17.81
C VAL A 252 -9.79 16.96 -16.84
N ALA A 253 -10.65 16.29 -16.07
CA ALA A 253 -10.25 15.25 -15.14
C ALA A 253 -9.56 14.09 -15.86
N ASN A 254 -10.11 13.64 -17.00
CA ASN A 254 -9.50 12.62 -17.85
C ASN A 254 -8.11 13.03 -18.33
N LEU A 255 -7.94 14.28 -18.78
CA LEU A 255 -6.65 14.78 -19.24
C LEU A 255 -5.62 14.82 -18.11
N VAL A 256 -5.98 15.35 -16.94
CA VAL A 256 -5.10 15.43 -15.77
C VAL A 256 -4.71 14.02 -15.29
N LEU A 257 -5.68 13.13 -15.13
CA LEU A 257 -5.43 11.74 -14.72
C LEU A 257 -4.55 11.01 -15.75
N GLY A 258 -4.84 11.20 -17.04
CA GLY A 258 -4.06 10.63 -18.12
C GLY A 258 -2.60 11.08 -18.10
N ILE A 259 -2.35 12.37 -17.91
CA ILE A 259 -0.99 12.93 -17.78
C ILE A 259 -0.28 12.36 -16.54
N CYS A 260 -0.94 12.34 -15.38
CA CYS A 260 -0.39 11.81 -14.14
C CYS A 260 -0.05 10.32 -14.25
N MET A 261 -0.96 9.51 -14.80
CA MET A 261 -0.74 8.10 -15.06
C MET A 261 0.39 7.88 -16.08
N GLY A 262 0.43 8.68 -17.15
CA GLY A 262 1.50 8.62 -18.14
C GLY A 262 2.88 8.89 -17.54
N TYR A 263 2.97 9.89 -16.67
CA TYR A 263 4.19 10.20 -15.91
C TYR A 263 4.58 9.06 -14.96
N ALA A 264 3.63 8.57 -14.16
CA ALA A 264 3.88 7.61 -13.10
C ALA A 264 4.20 6.20 -13.65
N TRP A 265 3.50 5.76 -14.69
CA TRP A 265 3.52 4.35 -15.10
C TRP A 265 4.28 4.10 -16.41
N PHE A 266 4.30 5.07 -17.33
CA PHE A 266 4.84 4.84 -18.68
C PHE A 266 6.17 5.54 -18.97
N ARG A 267 6.64 6.42 -18.07
CA ARG A 267 7.93 7.11 -18.25
C ARG A 267 9.10 6.14 -18.03
N PRO A 268 10.01 5.96 -19.02
CA PRO A 268 11.20 5.14 -18.85
C PRO A 268 12.14 5.80 -17.82
N GLY A 269 12.50 5.08 -16.75
CA GLY A 269 13.48 5.57 -15.76
C GLY A 269 13.22 5.31 -14.27
N ARG A 270 12.16 4.56 -13.90
CA ARG A 270 11.88 4.27 -12.47
C ARG A 270 11.80 2.80 -12.06
N ARG A 271 12.11 1.84 -12.95
CA ARG A 271 12.37 0.45 -12.50
C ARG A 271 13.81 0.37 -11.99
N GLY A 272 14.01 0.76 -10.74
CA GLY A 272 15.20 0.46 -9.92
C GLY A 272 14.85 -0.55 -8.84
#